data_AF-A0ABC8ZBX4-F1
#
_entry.id   AF-A0ABC8ZBX4-F1
#
_cell.length_a   1.000
_cell.length_b   1.000
_cell.length_c   1.000
_cell.angle_alpha   90.00
_cell.angle_beta   90.00
_cell.angle_gamma   90.00
#
_symmetry.space_group_name_H-M   'P 1'
#
loop_
_entity.id
_entity.type
_entity.pdbx_description
1 polymer ?
#
loop_
_entity_poly.entity_id
_entity_poly.type
_entity_poly.pdbx_seq_one_letter_code
_entity_poly.pdbx_strand_id
1 'polypeptide(L)'
;MASRACVLAVAGLLCAAAASVSAQSPPRPLPSNYHVITPGKYRRDQQLACNDDKTNKTACMAKCDRRCPNQCVVLCPGCKTFCMCDFYPGVSCGDPRFTGGDGNNFYFHGKKDQDFCILSDANLHINAHFIGKRNPAMSRDFTWIQALGIRFAEHHRLYLGAARTARWSNDVDRLELAFDGAPIDIPTEIGAVWESTAVPGLTVARTAATNGVRVHLDGAFDIMANVVPISKEDSRIHNYGVTEDDSLAHFDLGFKFLDLTQDVHGVLGQTYRSDYVNQLSVSSKMPVMGGAPKYLSSDIFSTDCAVARFGSHKAGISMVTARAY
;
A
#
# COMPACT_ATOMS: atom_id res chain seq x y z
N MET A 1 -3.87 27.71 75.92
CA MET A 1 -4.65 28.34 74.83
C MET A 1 -3.67 28.96 73.85
N ALA A 2 -3.92 28.75 72.56
CA ALA A 2 -3.25 29.31 71.37
C ALA A 2 -1.80 28.85 71.08
N SER A 3 -1.66 27.86 70.20
CA SER A 3 -0.52 27.77 69.28
C SER A 3 -1.09 27.85 67.85
N ARG A 4 -0.75 28.93 67.13
CA ARG A 4 -1.16 29.17 65.74
C ARG A 4 -0.13 28.54 64.82
N ALA A 5 -0.51 27.49 64.10
CA ALA A 5 0.25 26.97 62.97
C ALA A 5 -0.21 27.69 61.69
N CYS A 6 0.68 28.45 61.06
CA CYS A 6 0.49 28.99 59.72
C CYS A 6 0.58 27.85 58.70
N VAL A 7 -0.50 27.60 57.96
CA VAL A 7 -0.48 26.76 56.77
C VAL A 7 -0.19 27.66 55.56
N LEU A 8 1.02 27.52 54.99
CA LEU A 8 1.37 28.07 53.68
C LEU A 8 0.79 27.15 52.60
N ALA A 9 -0.26 27.62 51.90
CA ALA A 9 -0.77 26.97 50.70
C ALA A 9 0.11 27.34 49.51
N VAL A 10 0.92 26.39 49.03
CA VAL A 10 1.63 26.52 47.75
C VAL A 10 0.71 25.99 46.65
N ALA A 11 0.07 26.89 45.93
CA ALA A 11 -0.65 26.57 44.70
C ALA A 11 0.37 26.34 43.58
N GLY A 12 0.66 25.08 43.27
CA GLY A 12 1.44 24.70 42.09
C GLY A 12 0.58 24.82 40.83
N LEU A 13 0.91 25.78 39.96
CA LEU A 13 0.41 25.81 38.58
C LEU A 13 0.98 24.60 37.82
N LEU A 14 0.14 23.59 37.57
CA LEU A 14 0.38 22.58 36.55
C LEU A 14 -0.03 23.18 35.20
N CYS A 15 0.93 23.73 34.47
CA CYS A 15 0.76 24.03 33.05
C CYS A 15 0.62 22.71 32.28
N ALA A 16 -0.62 22.34 31.95
CA ALA A 16 -0.89 21.31 30.96
C ALA A 16 -0.48 21.86 29.58
N ALA A 17 0.70 21.48 29.12
CA ALA A 17 1.08 21.68 27.72
C ALA A 17 0.21 20.76 26.86
N ALA A 18 -0.86 21.31 26.29
CA ALA A 18 -1.62 20.66 25.25
C ALA A 18 -0.70 20.49 24.03
N ALA A 19 -0.15 19.29 23.85
CA ALA A 19 0.49 18.91 22.61
C ALA A 19 -0.58 18.94 21.53
N SER A 20 -0.53 19.93 20.65
CA SER A 20 -1.35 19.98 19.45
C SER A 20 -0.97 18.79 18.57
N VAL A 21 -1.76 17.72 18.64
CA VAL A 21 -1.72 16.65 17.64
C VAL A 21 -2.13 17.30 16.33
N SER A 22 -1.18 17.47 15.41
CA SER A 22 -1.46 17.87 14.04
C SER A 22 -2.34 16.78 13.43
N ALA A 23 -3.65 17.03 13.36
CA ALA A 23 -4.57 16.17 12.65
C ALA A 23 -4.12 16.13 11.17
N GLN A 24 -3.60 14.98 10.74
CA GLN A 24 -3.37 14.72 9.32
C GLN A 24 -4.68 14.97 8.58
N SER A 25 -4.63 15.85 7.59
CA SER A 25 -5.82 16.21 6.82
C SER A 25 -6.40 14.95 6.16
N PRO A 26 -7.74 14.76 6.19
CA PRO A 26 -8.35 13.63 5.53
C PRO A 26 -7.96 13.66 4.04
N PRO A 27 -7.52 12.53 3.50
CA PRO A 27 -6.96 12.51 2.16
C PRO A 27 -8.07 12.60 1.13
N ARG A 28 -7.94 13.55 0.20
CA ARG A 28 -8.88 13.72 -0.91
C ARG A 28 -9.02 12.39 -1.68
N PRO A 29 -10.25 12.01 -2.08
CA PRO A 29 -10.45 10.98 -3.11
C PRO A 29 -9.58 11.31 -4.34
N LEU A 30 -9.15 10.29 -5.09
CA LEU A 30 -8.66 10.53 -6.45
C LEU A 30 -9.73 11.38 -7.16
N PRO A 31 -9.38 12.61 -7.60
CA PRO A 31 -10.39 13.51 -8.12
C PRO A 31 -10.94 12.91 -9.41
N SER A 32 -12.25 13.04 -9.66
CA SER A 32 -12.97 12.34 -10.75
C SER A 32 -12.40 12.56 -12.16
N ASN A 33 -11.50 13.53 -12.31
CA ASN A 33 -10.75 13.87 -13.51
C ASN A 33 -9.39 13.15 -13.64
N TYR A 34 -9.19 12.06 -12.89
CA TYR A 34 -8.00 11.22 -13.01
C TYR A 34 -8.14 10.22 -14.15
N HIS A 35 -7.05 10.03 -14.87
CA HIS A 35 -6.91 9.04 -15.92
C HIS A 35 -5.64 8.24 -15.70
N VAL A 36 -5.54 7.04 -16.27
CA VAL A 36 -4.37 6.20 -16.13
C VAL A 36 -3.79 5.92 -17.52
N ILE A 37 -2.49 6.13 -17.67
CA ILE A 37 -1.73 5.71 -18.84
C ILE A 37 -0.89 4.50 -18.44
N THR A 38 -0.92 3.44 -19.27
CA THR A 38 -0.07 2.25 -19.13
C THR A 38 0.89 2.21 -20.32
N PRO A 39 2.07 2.84 -20.25
CA PRO A 39 3.01 2.86 -21.36
C PRO A 39 3.50 1.45 -21.68
N GLY A 40 3.03 0.88 -22.79
CA GLY A 40 3.52 -0.43 -23.24
C GLY A 40 5.00 -0.37 -23.66
N LYS A 41 5.67 -1.53 -23.68
CA LYS A 41 7.07 -1.71 -24.13
C LYS A 41 7.36 -1.08 -25.51
N TYR A 42 6.36 -0.99 -26.37
CA TYR A 42 6.43 -0.44 -27.74
C TYR A 42 5.70 0.90 -27.92
N ARG A 43 5.13 1.48 -26.85
CA ARG A 43 4.40 2.76 -26.86
C ARG A 43 4.83 3.65 -25.69
N ARG A 44 6.15 3.81 -25.49
CA ARG A 44 6.71 4.71 -24.46
C ARG A 44 6.34 6.19 -24.66
N ASP A 45 5.86 6.53 -25.86
CA ASP A 45 5.39 7.88 -26.21
C ASP A 45 3.87 7.99 -26.23
N GLN A 46 3.14 7.09 -25.55
CA GLN A 46 1.70 7.21 -25.40
C GLN A 46 1.37 8.53 -24.70
N GLN A 47 0.53 9.33 -25.36
CA GLN A 47 0.04 10.59 -24.83
C GLN A 47 -1.47 10.49 -24.61
N LEU A 48 -1.94 11.07 -23.50
CA LEU A 48 -3.36 11.24 -23.23
C LEU A 48 -3.73 12.70 -23.50
N ALA A 49 -4.75 12.91 -24.33
CA ALA A 49 -5.35 14.24 -24.50
C ALA A 49 -6.25 14.54 -23.28
N CYS A 50 -5.88 15.55 -22.51
CA CYS A 50 -6.72 16.08 -21.45
C CYS A 50 -7.60 17.19 -22.02
N ASN A 51 -8.91 16.96 -22.08
CA ASN A 51 -9.86 17.97 -22.49
C ASN A 51 -10.31 18.82 -21.29
N ASP A 52 -10.62 20.09 -21.53
CA ASP A 52 -11.25 20.97 -20.56
C ASP A 52 -12.77 20.74 -20.59
N ASP A 53 -13.35 20.34 -19.46
CA ASP A 53 -14.76 19.97 -19.35
C ASP A 53 -15.73 21.11 -19.71
N LYS A 54 -15.30 22.38 -19.60
CA LYS A 54 -16.13 23.55 -19.91
C LYS A 54 -16.12 23.90 -21.39
N THR A 55 -15.01 23.67 -22.07
CA THR A 55 -14.82 24.09 -23.46
C THR A 55 -14.78 22.94 -24.45
N ASN A 56 -14.69 21.70 -23.95
CA ASN A 56 -14.50 20.46 -24.70
C ASN A 56 -13.32 20.49 -25.69
N LYS A 57 -12.36 21.40 -25.46
CA LYS A 57 -11.12 21.51 -26.23
C LYS A 57 -10.00 20.80 -25.48
N THR A 58 -9.05 20.23 -26.22
CA THR A 58 -7.84 19.67 -25.64
C THR A 58 -7.04 20.79 -24.97
N ALA A 59 -6.96 20.74 -23.65
CA ALA A 59 -6.22 21.68 -22.82
C ALA A 59 -4.72 21.39 -22.87
N CYS A 60 -4.35 20.11 -22.89
CA CYS A 60 -2.95 19.67 -22.94
C CYS A 60 -2.83 18.19 -23.32
N MET A 61 -1.59 17.76 -23.62
CA MET A 61 -1.22 16.36 -23.83
C MET A 61 -0.34 15.89 -22.67
N ALA A 62 -0.76 14.85 -21.98
CA ALA A 62 -0.03 14.27 -20.86
C ALA A 62 0.80 13.06 -21.31
N LYS A 63 2.00 12.93 -20.76
CA LYS A 63 2.89 11.78 -20.96
C LYS A 63 3.46 11.36 -19.62
N CYS A 64 3.55 10.04 -19.38
CA CYS A 64 4.19 9.54 -18.16
C CYS A 64 5.66 9.99 -18.05
N ASP A 65 6.06 10.37 -16.84
CA ASP A 65 7.47 10.56 -16.48
C ASP A 65 8.23 9.26 -16.78
N ARG A 66 9.48 9.37 -17.24
CA ARG A 66 10.37 8.23 -17.47
C ARG A 66 10.61 7.40 -16.22
N ARG A 67 10.43 7.99 -15.03
CA ARG A 67 10.45 7.29 -13.73
C ARG A 67 9.33 6.26 -13.58
N CYS A 68 8.29 6.31 -14.42
CA CYS A 68 7.17 5.39 -14.42
C CYS A 68 7.00 4.63 -15.74
N PRO A 69 7.84 3.61 -15.96
CA PRO A 69 7.84 2.87 -17.22
C PRO A 69 6.57 2.03 -17.42
N ASN A 70 5.88 1.65 -16.34
CA ASN A 70 4.77 0.70 -16.39
C ASN A 70 3.39 1.38 -16.36
N GLN A 71 3.19 2.37 -15.48
CA GLN A 71 1.89 3.03 -15.32
C GLN A 71 2.03 4.41 -14.64
N CYS A 72 1.22 5.39 -15.05
CA CYS A 72 1.11 6.68 -14.38
C CYS A 72 -0.34 7.19 -14.34
N VAL A 73 -0.66 7.98 -13.32
CA VAL A 73 -1.91 8.72 -13.19
C VAL A 73 -1.76 10.11 -13.80
N VAL A 74 -2.76 10.57 -14.52
CA VAL A 74 -2.84 11.90 -15.11
C VAL A 74 -4.06 12.61 -14.56
N LEU A 75 -3.89 13.82 -14.04
CA LEU A 75 -5.02 14.68 -13.66
C LEU A 75 -5.32 15.69 -14.77
N CYS A 76 -6.46 15.53 -15.43
CA CYS A 76 -6.96 16.47 -16.44
C CYS A 76 -7.78 17.61 -15.80
N PRO A 77 -7.93 18.79 -16.40
CA PRO A 77 -7.32 19.25 -17.65
C PRO A 77 -5.86 19.70 -17.49
N GLY A 78 -5.24 19.56 -16.32
CA GLY A 78 -3.91 20.13 -16.03
C GLY A 78 -2.70 19.32 -16.49
N CYS A 79 -2.90 18.13 -17.08
CA CYS A 79 -1.85 17.16 -17.47
C CYS A 79 -0.79 16.89 -16.39
N LYS A 80 -1.14 17.04 -15.11
CA LYS A 80 -0.20 16.68 -14.04
C LYS A 80 -0.10 15.17 -14.02
N THR A 81 1.09 14.66 -14.35
CA THR A 81 1.39 13.24 -14.35
C THR A 81 2.07 12.85 -13.06
N PHE A 82 1.54 11.84 -12.41
CA PHE A 82 2.10 11.25 -11.22
C PHE A 82 2.41 9.81 -11.52
N CYS A 83 3.59 9.39 -11.13
CA CYS A 83 3.83 7.97 -10.98
C CYS A 83 2.77 7.37 -10.06
N MET A 84 2.26 6.18 -10.38
CA MET A 84 1.43 5.42 -9.44
C MET A 84 2.12 5.33 -8.06
N CYS A 85 3.46 5.21 -8.10
CA CYS A 85 4.28 5.18 -6.91
C CYS A 85 4.57 6.53 -6.22
N ASP A 86 4.20 7.65 -6.81
CA ASP A 86 4.39 8.98 -6.22
C ASP A 86 3.13 9.47 -5.48
N PHE A 87 1.97 8.78 -5.61
CA PHE A 87 0.67 9.29 -5.16
C PHE A 87 0.22 8.82 -3.75
N TYR A 88 0.87 7.79 -3.20
CA TYR A 88 0.47 7.16 -1.94
C TYR A 88 1.67 7.00 -0.97
N PRO A 89 1.56 7.44 0.31
CA PRO A 89 2.50 7.07 1.36
C PRO A 89 2.48 5.57 1.60
N GLY A 90 3.37 4.82 0.95
CA GLY A 90 3.38 3.37 0.98
C GLY A 90 4.09 2.76 -0.22
N VAL A 91 4.10 3.46 -1.36
CA VAL A 91 4.65 2.94 -2.61
C VAL A 91 6.08 3.40 -2.81
N SER A 92 6.88 2.56 -3.46
CA SER A 92 7.85 3.06 -4.41
C SER A 92 7.91 2.17 -5.64
N CYS A 93 8.19 2.78 -6.79
CA CYS A 93 8.59 2.07 -8.00
C CYS A 93 9.88 1.28 -7.70
N GLY A 94 9.77 -0.05 -7.63
CA GLY A 94 10.85 -0.96 -7.27
C GLY A 94 10.56 -1.73 -5.99
N ASP A 95 9.86 -2.85 -6.12
CA ASP A 95 9.57 -3.76 -5.02
C ASP A 95 10.85 -4.45 -4.48
N PRO A 96 10.96 -4.74 -3.15
CA PRO A 96 9.98 -4.52 -2.08
C PRO A 96 10.31 -3.24 -1.29
N ARG A 97 10.12 -2.07 -1.93
CA ARG A 97 10.34 -0.77 -1.31
C ARG A 97 9.02 -0.20 -0.79
N PHE A 98 9.03 0.15 0.48
CA PHE A 98 7.93 0.81 1.17
C PHE A 98 8.22 2.28 1.38
N THR A 99 7.17 3.10 1.40
CA THR A 99 7.21 4.45 1.95
C THR A 99 6.46 4.44 3.29
N GLY A 100 7.15 4.74 4.39
CA GLY A 100 6.58 4.75 5.72
C GLY A 100 5.53 5.84 5.94
N GLY A 101 4.78 5.74 7.04
CA GLY A 101 3.87 6.80 7.51
C GLY A 101 4.60 8.11 7.86
N ASP A 102 5.91 8.02 8.12
CA ASP A 102 6.83 9.14 8.30
C ASP A 102 7.32 9.75 6.97
N GLY A 103 6.88 9.22 5.83
CA GLY A 103 7.26 9.65 4.48
C GLY A 103 8.62 9.14 4.00
N ASN A 104 9.34 8.37 4.81
CA ASN A 104 10.66 7.86 4.44
C ASN A 104 10.58 6.55 3.66
N ASN A 105 11.49 6.38 2.71
CA ASN A 105 11.58 5.19 1.88
C ASN A 105 12.53 4.15 2.48
N PHE A 106 12.14 2.87 2.45
CA PHE A 106 12.99 1.78 2.90
C PHE A 106 12.69 0.46 2.18
N TYR A 107 13.68 -0.43 2.13
CA TYR A 107 13.51 -1.81 1.66
C TYR A 107 13.22 -2.75 2.80
N PHE A 108 12.35 -3.73 2.57
CA PHE A 108 12.27 -4.92 3.42
C PHE A 108 12.43 -6.16 2.56
N HIS A 109 13.57 -6.84 2.70
CA HIS A 109 13.91 -7.96 1.83
C HIS A 109 13.10 -9.22 2.12
N GLY A 110 12.52 -9.38 3.31
CA GLY A 110 11.83 -10.62 3.66
C GLY A 110 12.67 -11.87 3.33
N LYS A 111 11.99 -12.90 2.83
CA LYS A 111 12.61 -14.13 2.30
C LYS A 111 11.68 -14.77 1.28
N LYS A 112 12.26 -15.45 0.28
CA LYS A 112 11.52 -16.22 -0.71
C LYS A 112 10.61 -17.26 -0.06
N ASP A 113 9.41 -17.38 -0.61
CA ASP A 113 8.36 -18.35 -0.28
C ASP A 113 7.95 -18.27 1.20
N GLN A 114 7.86 -17.05 1.75
CA GLN A 114 7.48 -16.78 3.13
C GLN A 114 6.53 -15.59 3.24
N ASP A 115 5.69 -15.62 4.26
CA ASP A 115 4.73 -14.58 4.57
C ASP A 115 5.23 -13.67 5.71
N PHE A 116 5.07 -12.36 5.53
CA PHE A 116 5.49 -11.38 6.53
C PHE A 116 4.38 -10.38 6.84
N CYS A 117 4.21 -10.08 8.13
CA CYS A 117 3.32 -9.06 8.64
C CYS A 117 3.79 -7.66 8.29
N ILE A 118 3.14 -7.07 7.30
CA ILE A 118 3.37 -5.71 6.82
C ILE A 118 2.71 -4.71 7.76
N LEU A 119 1.48 -4.99 8.19
CA LEU A 119 0.74 -4.16 9.13
C LEU A 119 -0.09 -5.06 10.05
N SER A 120 -0.11 -4.75 11.34
CA SER A 120 -1.02 -5.32 12.31
C SER A 120 -1.46 -4.24 13.27
N ASP A 121 -2.75 -4.07 13.37
CA ASP A 121 -3.45 -3.22 14.32
C ASP A 121 -4.67 -3.98 14.87
N ALA A 122 -5.40 -3.40 15.82
CA ALA A 122 -6.55 -4.01 16.48
C ALA A 122 -7.56 -4.62 15.49
N ASN A 123 -7.86 -3.89 14.41
CA ASN A 123 -8.94 -4.20 13.47
C ASN A 123 -8.46 -4.46 12.03
N LEU A 124 -7.16 -4.39 11.77
CA LEU A 124 -6.57 -4.58 10.44
C LEU A 124 -5.25 -5.35 10.54
N HIS A 125 -5.13 -6.42 9.76
CA HIS A 125 -3.89 -7.19 9.63
C HIS A 125 -3.61 -7.45 8.16
N ILE A 126 -2.37 -7.21 7.74
CA ILE A 126 -1.92 -7.38 6.36
C ILE A 126 -0.62 -8.16 6.39
N ASN A 127 -0.65 -9.35 5.80
CA ASN A 127 0.54 -10.10 5.44
C ASN A 127 0.83 -9.95 3.95
N ALA A 128 2.11 -10.06 3.60
CA ALA A 128 2.55 -10.15 2.22
C ALA A 128 3.35 -11.45 1.99
N HIS A 129 3.03 -12.15 0.90
CA HIS A 129 3.80 -13.29 0.42
C HIS A 129 4.94 -12.83 -0.46
N PHE A 130 6.17 -13.20 -0.09
CA PHE A 130 7.36 -12.86 -0.86
C PHE A 130 7.75 -14.01 -1.77
N ILE A 131 7.82 -13.74 -3.07
CA ILE A 131 8.55 -14.59 -4.00
C ILE A 131 9.99 -14.13 -4.09
N GLY A 132 10.86 -14.95 -4.68
CA GLY A 132 12.22 -14.52 -4.90
C GLY A 132 13.01 -15.38 -5.87
N LYS A 133 14.18 -14.84 -6.22
CA LYS A 133 15.15 -15.48 -7.09
C LYS A 133 16.54 -15.28 -6.51
N ARG A 134 17.35 -16.34 -6.59
CA ARG A 134 18.74 -16.31 -6.19
C ARG A 134 19.62 -16.38 -7.43
N ASN A 135 20.49 -15.40 -7.59
CA ASN A 135 21.62 -15.51 -8.49
C ASN A 135 22.76 -16.22 -7.74
N PRO A 136 23.28 -17.37 -8.19
CA PRO A 136 24.37 -18.08 -7.52
C PRO A 136 25.64 -17.25 -7.35
N ALA A 137 25.85 -16.24 -8.21
CA ALA A 137 26.98 -15.31 -8.13
C ALA A 137 26.80 -14.23 -7.04
N MET A 138 25.66 -14.22 -6.33
CA MET A 138 25.33 -13.21 -5.33
C MET A 138 25.06 -13.85 -3.96
N SER A 139 25.37 -13.10 -2.91
CA SER A 139 25.21 -13.54 -1.52
C SER A 139 23.79 -13.34 -0.96
N ARG A 140 22.94 -12.59 -1.67
CA ARG A 140 21.56 -12.27 -1.27
C ARG A 140 20.53 -12.81 -2.24
N ASP A 141 19.37 -13.15 -1.70
CA ASP A 141 18.17 -13.42 -2.50
C ASP A 141 17.51 -12.09 -2.86
N PHE A 142 16.95 -12.01 -4.07
CA PHE A 142 16.07 -10.92 -4.47
C PHE A 142 14.64 -11.35 -4.29
N THR A 143 13.80 -10.46 -3.80
CA THR A 143 12.43 -10.78 -3.42
C THR A 143 11.46 -9.70 -3.87
N TRP A 144 10.21 -10.10 -4.09
CA TRP A 144 9.12 -9.25 -4.53
C TRP A 144 7.81 -9.72 -3.89
N ILE A 145 6.82 -8.84 -3.76
CA ILE A 145 5.54 -9.20 -3.16
C ILE A 145 4.62 -9.80 -4.23
N GLN A 146 4.28 -11.08 -4.07
CA GLN A 146 3.36 -11.76 -5.00
C GLN A 146 1.91 -11.68 -4.54
N ALA A 147 1.65 -11.65 -3.23
CA ALA A 147 0.30 -11.66 -2.72
C ALA A 147 0.16 -10.88 -1.41
N LEU A 148 -1.06 -10.44 -1.13
CA LEU A 148 -1.48 -9.87 0.12
C LEU A 148 -2.63 -10.69 0.70
N GLY A 149 -2.55 -10.95 2.01
CA GLY A 149 -3.67 -11.42 2.82
C GLY A 149 -4.06 -10.33 3.79
N ILE A 150 -5.30 -9.89 3.68
CA ILE A 150 -5.83 -8.79 4.47
C ILE A 150 -6.94 -9.34 5.36
N ARG A 151 -6.80 -9.20 6.67
CA ARG A 151 -7.84 -9.49 7.65
C ARG A 151 -8.34 -8.22 8.29
N PHE A 152 -9.66 -8.12 8.41
CA PHE A 152 -10.32 -6.98 9.03
C PHE A 152 -11.66 -7.40 9.65
N ALA A 153 -12.22 -6.54 10.51
CA ALA A 153 -13.49 -6.81 11.20
C ALA A 153 -13.52 -8.22 11.87
N GLU A 154 -12.42 -8.59 12.51
CA GLU A 154 -12.16 -9.87 13.21
C GLU A 154 -12.09 -11.13 12.32
N HIS A 155 -12.96 -11.29 11.33
CA HIS A 155 -13.15 -12.56 10.61
C HIS A 155 -13.02 -12.47 9.09
N HIS A 156 -13.24 -11.30 8.49
CA HIS A 156 -13.19 -11.16 7.04
C HIS A 156 -11.76 -11.33 6.51
N ARG A 157 -11.66 -11.91 5.31
CA ARG A 157 -10.42 -12.21 4.61
C ARG A 157 -10.51 -11.70 3.18
N LEU A 158 -9.55 -10.88 2.77
CA LEU A 158 -9.41 -10.41 1.41
C LEU A 158 -8.04 -10.81 0.88
N TYR A 159 -8.03 -11.51 -0.25
CA TYR A 159 -6.84 -11.97 -0.96
C TYR A 159 -6.61 -11.13 -2.21
N LEU A 160 -5.37 -10.70 -2.40
CA LEU A 160 -4.87 -10.16 -3.67
C LEU A 160 -3.64 -10.97 -4.07
N GLY A 161 -3.64 -11.59 -5.26
CA GLY A 161 -2.54 -12.39 -5.78
C GLY A 161 -2.15 -11.98 -7.19
N ALA A 162 -0.84 -12.07 -7.48
CA ALA A 162 -0.28 -11.97 -8.81
C ALA A 162 -0.07 -13.39 -9.38
N ALA A 163 -0.93 -13.78 -10.32
CA ALA A 163 -0.87 -15.07 -10.99
C ALA A 163 0.50 -15.27 -11.65
N ARG A 164 1.11 -16.43 -11.37
CA ARG A 164 2.43 -16.79 -11.94
C ARG A 164 2.35 -16.86 -13.46
N THR A 165 3.44 -16.46 -14.11
CA THR A 165 3.54 -16.57 -15.56
C THR A 165 4.95 -16.86 -16.02
N ALA A 166 5.08 -17.68 -17.05
CA ALA A 166 6.35 -17.84 -17.76
C ALA A 166 6.65 -16.62 -18.64
N ARG A 167 5.62 -16.11 -19.35
CA ARG A 167 5.76 -14.99 -20.30
C ARG A 167 4.82 -13.85 -19.97
N TRP A 168 5.36 -12.63 -19.97
CA TRP A 168 4.55 -11.44 -19.75
C TRP A 168 3.84 -10.98 -21.01
N SER A 169 2.56 -10.63 -20.88
CA SER A 169 1.78 -9.87 -21.85
C SER A 169 0.95 -8.83 -21.11
N ASN A 170 0.91 -7.61 -21.62
CA ASN A 170 0.08 -6.55 -21.06
C ASN A 170 -1.42 -6.79 -21.27
N ASP A 171 -1.80 -7.71 -22.16
CA ASP A 171 -3.20 -7.97 -22.51
C ASP A 171 -3.80 -9.14 -21.70
N VAL A 172 -2.98 -9.80 -20.87
CA VAL A 172 -3.42 -10.92 -20.03
C VAL A 172 -3.55 -10.43 -18.59
N ASP A 173 -4.75 -10.57 -18.03
CA ASP A 173 -5.00 -10.28 -16.63
C ASP A 173 -4.40 -11.36 -15.73
N ARG A 174 -3.70 -10.93 -14.68
CA ARG A 174 -2.99 -11.78 -13.71
C ARG A 174 -3.38 -11.47 -12.28
N LEU A 175 -4.49 -10.77 -12.09
CA LEU A 175 -5.08 -10.54 -10.78
C LEU A 175 -5.84 -11.79 -10.33
N GLU A 176 -5.51 -12.26 -9.14
CA GLU A 176 -6.30 -13.25 -8.39
C GLU A 176 -6.89 -12.53 -7.19
N LEU A 177 -8.22 -12.45 -7.12
CA LEU A 177 -8.93 -11.71 -6.08
C LEU A 177 -9.95 -12.64 -5.43
N ALA A 178 -9.98 -12.66 -4.09
CA ALA A 178 -10.98 -13.43 -3.37
C ALA A 178 -11.38 -12.72 -2.07
N PHE A 179 -12.67 -12.73 -1.76
CA PHE A 179 -13.24 -12.22 -0.52
C PHE A 179 -13.94 -13.36 0.23
N ASP A 180 -13.54 -13.60 1.47
CA ASP A 180 -13.97 -14.72 2.32
C ASP A 180 -13.89 -16.09 1.63
N GLY A 181 -12.88 -16.25 0.78
CA GLY A 181 -12.64 -17.47 -0.01
C GLY A 181 -13.46 -17.58 -1.30
N ALA A 182 -14.42 -16.68 -1.54
CA ALA A 182 -15.13 -16.59 -2.81
C ALA A 182 -14.36 -15.70 -3.80
N PRO A 183 -14.19 -16.12 -5.07
CA PRO A 183 -13.59 -15.28 -6.10
C PRO A 183 -14.33 -13.94 -6.27
N ILE A 184 -13.57 -12.88 -6.51
CA ILE A 184 -14.13 -11.58 -6.90
C ILE A 184 -14.03 -11.45 -8.42
N ASP A 185 -15.18 -11.51 -9.09
CA ASP A 185 -15.26 -11.32 -10.54
C ASP A 185 -15.54 -9.86 -10.87
N ILE A 186 -14.60 -9.23 -11.60
CA ILE A 186 -14.72 -7.84 -12.07
C ILE A 186 -14.43 -7.82 -13.56
N PRO A 187 -15.32 -7.26 -14.39
CA PRO A 187 -15.06 -7.07 -15.81
C PRO A 187 -13.70 -6.43 -16.05
N THR A 188 -13.00 -6.88 -17.10
CA THR A 188 -11.69 -6.33 -17.52
C THR A 188 -11.86 -5.04 -18.31
N GLU A 189 -12.52 -4.06 -17.70
CA GLU A 189 -12.66 -2.69 -18.22
C GLU A 189 -12.22 -1.68 -17.15
N ILE A 190 -11.66 -0.57 -17.61
CA ILE A 190 -11.25 0.52 -16.71
C ILE A 190 -12.49 1.09 -16.03
N GLY A 191 -12.45 1.23 -14.71
CA GLY A 191 -13.54 1.80 -13.93
C GLY A 191 -14.65 0.82 -13.55
N ALA A 192 -14.61 -0.44 -14.00
CA ALA A 192 -15.51 -1.46 -13.45
C ALA A 192 -15.27 -1.64 -11.96
N VAL A 193 -16.36 -1.77 -11.20
CA VAL A 193 -16.34 -1.87 -9.75
C VAL A 193 -17.09 -3.11 -9.30
N TRP A 194 -16.48 -3.82 -8.36
CA TRP A 194 -17.17 -4.77 -7.49
C TRP A 194 -17.34 -4.14 -6.12
N GLU A 195 -18.52 -4.33 -5.53
CA GLU A 195 -18.86 -3.88 -4.19
C GLU A 195 -19.34 -5.08 -3.36
N SER A 196 -18.86 -5.17 -2.12
CA SER A 196 -19.23 -6.27 -1.24
C SER A 196 -20.66 -6.09 -0.74
N THR A 197 -21.47 -7.13 -0.91
CA THR A 197 -22.81 -7.18 -0.31
C THR A 197 -22.79 -7.48 1.18
N ALA A 198 -21.68 -8.03 1.70
CA ALA A 198 -21.54 -8.41 3.11
C ALA A 198 -20.88 -7.30 3.94
N VAL A 199 -20.01 -6.49 3.33
CA VAL A 199 -19.28 -5.41 4.00
C VAL A 199 -19.54 -4.10 3.25
N PRO A 200 -20.48 -3.27 3.74
CA PRO A 200 -20.72 -1.95 3.17
C PRO A 200 -19.44 -1.11 3.13
N GLY A 201 -19.19 -0.44 2.00
CA GLY A 201 -18.00 0.40 1.82
C GLY A 201 -16.73 -0.36 1.41
N LEU A 202 -16.75 -1.69 1.27
CA LEU A 202 -15.69 -2.45 0.62
C LEU A 202 -15.90 -2.50 -0.89
N THR A 203 -14.96 -1.94 -1.64
CA THR A 203 -15.00 -1.91 -3.10
C THR A 203 -13.67 -2.34 -3.70
N VAL A 204 -13.73 -2.96 -4.87
CA VAL A 204 -12.58 -3.23 -5.74
C VAL A 204 -12.87 -2.64 -7.10
N ALA A 205 -12.08 -1.67 -7.53
CA ALA A 205 -12.26 -0.94 -8.78
C ALA A 205 -11.08 -1.17 -9.71
N ARG A 206 -11.35 -1.42 -10.99
CA ARG A 206 -10.31 -1.54 -12.03
C ARG A 206 -9.66 -0.19 -12.30
N THR A 207 -8.34 -0.13 -12.16
CA THR A 207 -7.54 1.06 -12.53
C THR A 207 -6.94 0.94 -13.93
N ALA A 208 -6.92 -0.28 -14.48
CA ALA A 208 -6.56 -0.60 -15.84
C ALA A 208 -7.45 -1.76 -16.33
N ALA A 209 -7.52 -1.99 -17.65
CA ALA A 209 -8.28 -3.11 -18.23
C ALA A 209 -7.79 -4.48 -17.70
N THR A 210 -6.48 -4.58 -17.42
CA THR A 210 -5.82 -5.77 -16.87
C THR A 210 -4.84 -5.35 -15.78
N ASN A 211 -4.57 -6.23 -14.83
CA ASN A 211 -3.48 -6.16 -13.85
C ASN A 211 -3.55 -5.04 -12.80
N GLY A 212 -4.40 -4.02 -12.98
CA GLY A 212 -4.52 -2.89 -12.05
C GLY A 212 -5.86 -2.82 -11.34
N VAL A 213 -5.83 -2.74 -10.01
CA VAL A 213 -7.01 -2.51 -9.15
C VAL A 213 -6.72 -1.52 -8.04
N ARG A 214 -7.79 -0.90 -7.54
CA ARG A 214 -7.86 -0.15 -6.29
C ARG A 214 -8.82 -0.88 -5.37
N VAL A 215 -8.36 -1.28 -4.20
CA VAL A 215 -9.17 -1.87 -3.13
C VAL A 215 -9.37 -0.83 -2.06
N HIS A 216 -10.62 -0.53 -1.74
CA HIS A 216 -10.97 0.51 -0.79
C HIS A 216 -11.96 -0.02 0.23
N LEU A 217 -11.70 0.23 1.51
CA LEU A 217 -12.63 0.00 2.61
C LEU A 217 -12.83 1.33 3.35
N ASP A 218 -14.07 1.82 3.35
CA ASP A 218 -14.42 3.08 4.00
C ASP A 218 -13.91 3.16 5.45
N GLY A 219 -13.21 4.26 5.74
CA GLY A 219 -12.65 4.53 7.06
C GLY A 219 -11.45 3.67 7.46
N ALA A 220 -11.08 2.63 6.70
CA ALA A 220 -9.99 1.73 7.07
C ALA A 220 -8.75 1.91 6.20
N PHE A 221 -8.86 1.62 4.90
CA PHE A 221 -7.71 1.62 4.00
C PHE A 221 -8.08 1.86 2.53
N ASP A 222 -7.07 2.26 1.76
CA ASP A 222 -7.11 2.46 0.32
C ASP A 222 -5.81 1.90 -0.26
N ILE A 223 -5.92 0.81 -1.03
CA ILE A 223 -4.79 0.06 -1.57
C ILE A 223 -4.84 0.10 -3.09
N MET A 224 -3.79 0.65 -3.70
CA MET A 224 -3.54 0.50 -5.14
C MET A 224 -2.65 -0.71 -5.36
N ALA A 225 -3.05 -1.62 -6.24
CA ALA A 225 -2.26 -2.79 -6.58
C ALA A 225 -2.18 -2.93 -8.10
N ASN A 226 -0.96 -3.09 -8.62
CA ASN A 226 -0.73 -3.32 -10.03
C ASN A 226 0.23 -4.50 -10.23
N VAL A 227 -0.21 -5.54 -10.93
CA VAL A 227 0.64 -6.68 -11.26
C VAL A 227 1.60 -6.28 -12.38
N VAL A 228 2.89 -6.50 -12.15
CA VAL A 228 3.97 -6.15 -13.08
C VAL A 228 4.97 -7.30 -13.20
N PRO A 229 5.67 -7.44 -14.35
CA PRO A 229 6.75 -8.39 -14.49
C PRO A 229 8.05 -7.80 -13.95
N ILE A 230 9.00 -8.66 -13.60
CA ILE A 230 10.40 -8.24 -13.56
C ILE A 230 10.88 -7.99 -14.99
N SER A 231 11.31 -6.76 -15.29
CA SER A 231 11.79 -6.45 -16.63
C SER A 231 13.20 -6.98 -16.87
N LYS A 232 13.53 -7.25 -18.13
CA LYS A 232 14.91 -7.60 -18.54
C LYS A 232 15.91 -6.52 -18.17
N GLU A 233 15.48 -5.26 -18.20
CA GLU A 233 16.34 -4.14 -17.88
C GLU A 233 16.66 -4.12 -16.38
N ASP A 234 15.66 -4.34 -15.52
CA ASP A 234 15.87 -4.45 -14.07
C ASP A 234 16.79 -5.64 -13.76
N SER A 235 16.55 -6.77 -14.41
CA SER A 235 17.41 -7.96 -14.31
C SER A 235 18.85 -7.70 -14.72
N ARG A 236 19.08 -6.91 -15.78
CA ARG A 236 20.41 -6.52 -16.26
C ARG A 236 21.11 -5.56 -15.30
N ILE A 237 20.39 -4.54 -14.81
CA ILE A 237 20.94 -3.52 -13.90
C ILE A 237 21.29 -4.13 -12.54
N HIS A 238 20.43 -5.00 -12.02
CA HIS A 238 20.55 -5.55 -10.67
C HIS A 238 21.12 -6.97 -10.63
N ASN A 239 21.42 -7.55 -11.80
CA ASN A 239 21.95 -8.89 -11.97
C ASN A 239 21.06 -9.98 -11.34
N TYR A 240 19.73 -9.88 -11.50
CA TYR A 240 18.79 -10.87 -10.97
C TYR A 240 18.93 -12.24 -11.65
N GLY A 241 19.42 -12.27 -12.89
CA GLY A 241 19.52 -13.50 -13.70
C GLY A 241 18.17 -13.99 -14.23
N VAL A 242 17.18 -13.11 -14.35
CA VAL A 242 15.86 -13.42 -14.92
C VAL A 242 15.98 -13.72 -16.41
N THR A 243 15.39 -14.82 -16.85
CA THR A 243 15.32 -15.25 -18.26
C THR A 243 13.96 -14.88 -18.87
N GLU A 244 13.80 -15.02 -20.19
CA GLU A 244 12.53 -14.69 -20.86
C GLU A 244 11.32 -15.50 -20.36
N ASP A 245 11.56 -16.73 -19.93
CA ASP A 245 10.52 -17.63 -19.44
C ASP A 245 10.30 -17.53 -17.92
N ASP A 246 10.94 -16.57 -17.25
CA ASP A 246 10.84 -16.32 -15.81
C ASP A 246 10.25 -14.93 -15.55
N SER A 247 9.13 -14.64 -16.20
CA SER A 247 8.38 -13.39 -16.02
C SER A 247 7.68 -13.38 -14.65
N LEU A 248 8.45 -13.39 -13.57
CA LEU A 248 7.99 -13.35 -12.19
C LEU A 248 7.07 -12.15 -11.99
N ALA A 249 5.77 -12.42 -11.96
CA ALA A 249 4.73 -11.44 -11.71
C ALA A 249 4.69 -11.12 -10.21
N HIS A 250 4.70 -9.84 -9.89
CA HIS A 250 4.61 -9.32 -8.53
C HIS A 250 3.77 -8.05 -8.53
N PHE A 251 3.49 -7.50 -7.37
CA PHE A 251 2.75 -6.27 -7.24
C PHE A 251 3.66 -5.05 -7.08
N ASP A 252 3.32 -3.97 -7.78
CA ASP A 252 3.60 -2.61 -7.30
C ASP A 252 2.43 -2.21 -6.39
N LEU A 253 2.72 -1.92 -5.11
CA LEU A 253 1.71 -1.69 -4.08
C LEU A 253 1.75 -0.29 -3.50
N GLY A 254 0.57 0.32 -3.36
CA GLY A 254 0.37 1.52 -2.59
C GLY A 254 -0.61 1.31 -1.48
N PHE A 255 -0.19 1.64 -0.27
CA PHE A 255 -1.04 1.58 0.90
C PHE A 255 -1.40 2.98 1.36
N LYS A 256 -2.55 3.07 2.01
CA LYS A 256 -2.97 4.24 2.75
C LYS A 256 -3.95 3.77 3.80
N PHE A 257 -3.65 4.11 5.05
CA PHE A 257 -4.43 3.70 6.21
C PHE A 257 -5.06 4.94 6.83
N LEU A 258 -6.28 4.81 7.35
CA LEU A 258 -7.08 5.96 7.80
C LEU A 258 -7.35 5.95 9.31
N ASP A 259 -7.63 4.79 9.89
CA ASP A 259 -8.04 4.64 11.30
C ASP A 259 -7.12 3.67 12.05
N LEU A 260 -5.82 3.99 12.10
CA LEU A 260 -4.83 3.20 12.85
C LEU A 260 -4.75 3.65 14.30
N THR A 261 -4.66 2.69 15.22
CA THR A 261 -4.38 2.96 16.63
C THR A 261 -2.90 3.32 16.85
N GLN A 262 -2.58 3.84 18.04
CA GLN A 262 -1.19 4.12 18.42
C GLN A 262 -0.35 2.86 18.69
N ASP A 263 -0.96 1.68 18.78
CA ASP A 263 -0.25 0.40 18.96
C ASP A 263 -0.02 -0.34 17.64
N VAL A 264 -0.36 0.27 16.50
CA VAL A 264 -0.11 -0.33 15.18
C VAL A 264 1.36 -0.75 15.02
N HIS A 265 1.58 -1.95 14.50
CA HIS A 265 2.90 -2.51 14.27
C HIS A 265 2.97 -3.22 12.92
N GLY A 266 4.11 -3.78 12.60
CA GLY A 266 4.42 -4.49 11.35
C GLY A 266 5.61 -3.83 10.67
N VAL A 267 6.07 -4.40 9.57
CA VAL A 267 7.16 -3.83 8.76
C VAL A 267 6.84 -2.36 8.42
N LEU A 268 5.67 -2.14 7.80
CA LEU A 268 5.18 -0.81 7.46
C LEU A 268 4.44 -0.17 8.63
N GLY A 269 3.60 -0.93 9.34
CA GLY A 269 2.71 -0.39 10.37
C GLY A 269 3.44 0.38 11.49
N GLN A 270 4.62 -0.07 11.93
CA GLN A 270 5.37 0.63 12.98
C GLN A 270 5.71 2.09 12.62
N THR A 271 5.86 2.39 11.32
CA THR A 271 6.21 3.74 10.84
C THR A 271 5.05 4.74 10.92
N TYR A 272 3.84 4.26 11.23
CA TYR A 272 2.65 5.08 11.41
C TYR A 272 2.45 5.52 12.88
N ARG A 273 3.27 5.00 13.81
CA ARG A 273 3.20 5.39 15.21
C ARG A 273 3.81 6.77 15.42
N SER A 274 3.19 7.56 16.30
CA SER A 274 3.66 8.90 16.65
C SER A 274 5.02 8.90 17.38
N ASP A 275 5.34 7.81 18.07
CA ASP A 275 6.60 7.61 18.79
C ASP A 275 7.64 6.82 17.97
N TYR A 276 7.37 6.54 16.69
CA TYR A 276 8.33 5.89 15.83
C TYR A 276 9.55 6.78 15.60
N VAL A 277 10.71 6.31 16.05
CA VAL A 277 12.00 6.93 15.74
C VAL A 277 12.64 6.15 14.61
N ASN A 278 12.77 6.80 13.46
CA ASN A 278 13.44 6.21 12.31
C ASN A 278 14.94 6.00 12.61
N GLN A 279 15.35 4.73 12.74
CA GLN A 279 16.75 4.34 12.99
C GLN A 279 17.51 4.01 11.70
N LEU A 280 16.89 4.23 10.54
CA LEU A 280 17.50 3.96 9.26
C LEU A 280 18.62 4.95 8.99
N SER A 281 19.72 4.46 8.42
CA SER A 281 20.89 5.27 8.12
C SER A 281 20.55 6.37 7.12
N VAL A 282 20.62 7.62 7.55
CA VAL A 282 20.34 8.82 6.73
C VAL A 282 21.36 9.00 5.59
N SER A 283 22.54 8.39 5.69
CA SER A 283 23.56 8.42 4.63
C SER A 283 23.33 7.39 3.52
N SER A 284 22.45 6.42 3.76
CA SER A 284 22.10 5.40 2.77
C SER A 284 20.99 5.93 1.86
N LYS A 285 21.24 5.99 0.55
CA LYS A 285 20.21 6.41 -0.43
C LYS A 285 18.94 5.56 -0.37
N MET A 286 19.06 4.32 0.08
CA MET A 286 17.96 3.37 0.23
C MET A 286 18.23 2.43 1.42
N PRO A 287 17.76 2.75 2.64
CA PRO A 287 18.02 1.94 3.80
C PRO A 287 17.17 0.66 3.84
N VAL A 288 17.66 -0.37 4.54
CA VAL A 288 16.98 -1.66 4.69
C VAL A 288 16.46 -1.81 6.10
N MET A 289 15.18 -2.14 6.24
CA MET A 289 14.56 -2.49 7.50
C MET A 289 14.90 -3.93 7.89
N GLY A 290 15.59 -4.08 9.02
CA GLY A 290 15.96 -5.39 9.57
C GLY A 290 14.85 -6.06 10.37
N GLY A 291 15.16 -7.24 10.92
CA GLY A 291 14.27 -7.94 11.85
C GLY A 291 13.22 -8.84 11.21
N ALA A 292 13.46 -9.33 9.98
CA ALA A 292 12.55 -10.25 9.28
C ALA A 292 11.97 -11.38 10.15
N PRO A 293 12.73 -12.06 11.05
CA PRO A 293 12.16 -13.08 11.93
C PRO A 293 11.02 -12.59 12.84
N LYS A 294 10.99 -11.30 13.20
CA LYS A 294 9.92 -10.71 14.04
C LYS A 294 8.59 -10.56 13.30
N TYR A 295 8.66 -10.44 11.97
CA TYR A 295 7.50 -10.20 11.12
C TYR A 295 7.02 -11.48 10.43
N LEU A 296 7.73 -12.60 10.57
CA LEU A 296 7.34 -13.87 9.96
C LEU A 296 5.96 -14.28 10.45
N SER A 297 5.09 -14.66 9.52
CA SER A 297 3.80 -15.29 9.80
C SER A 297 3.77 -16.70 9.22
N SER A 298 2.96 -17.59 9.79
CA SER A 298 2.87 -18.99 9.34
C SER A 298 2.11 -19.17 8.03
N ASP A 299 1.23 -18.23 7.68
CA ASP A 299 0.39 -18.27 6.47
C ASP A 299 -0.06 -16.84 6.10
N ILE A 300 -0.48 -16.65 4.85
CA ILE A 300 -0.96 -15.38 4.32
C ILE A 300 -2.12 -14.76 5.12
N PHE A 301 -2.93 -15.55 5.85
CA PHE A 301 -3.99 -15.04 6.73
C PHE A 301 -3.72 -15.24 8.23
N SER A 302 -2.59 -15.84 8.61
CA SER A 302 -2.24 -16.01 10.01
C SER A 302 -1.97 -14.66 10.68
N THR A 303 -2.33 -14.55 11.96
CA THR A 303 -2.12 -13.34 12.77
C THR A 303 -1.19 -13.62 13.94
N ASP A 304 -0.12 -14.38 13.66
CA ASP A 304 0.75 -15.03 14.65
C ASP A 304 2.19 -14.51 14.65
N CYS A 305 2.46 -13.44 13.89
CA CYS A 305 3.77 -12.79 13.93
C CYS A 305 4.05 -12.24 15.34
N ALA A 306 5.33 -12.11 15.70
CA ALA A 306 5.72 -11.68 17.05
C ALA A 306 5.24 -10.26 17.42
N VAL A 307 4.83 -9.48 16.43
CA VAL A 307 4.35 -8.11 16.58
C VAL A 307 2.84 -7.97 16.32
N ALA A 308 2.10 -9.09 16.28
CA ALA A 308 0.67 -9.07 16.03
C ALA A 308 -0.07 -8.24 17.09
N ARG A 309 -1.07 -7.49 16.61
CA ARG A 309 -2.00 -6.64 17.35
C ARG A 309 -3.45 -6.89 16.95
N PHE A 310 -3.67 -7.80 16.00
CA PHE A 310 -5.00 -8.08 15.50
C PHE A 310 -5.82 -8.82 16.55
N GLY A 311 -7.01 -8.31 16.84
CA GLY A 311 -7.91 -8.89 17.84
C GLY A 311 -7.47 -8.72 19.30
N SER A 312 -6.39 -7.97 19.59
CA SER A 312 -5.97 -7.69 20.98
C SER A 312 -6.87 -6.66 21.68
N HIS A 313 -7.74 -5.96 20.94
CA HIS A 313 -8.80 -5.11 21.47
C HIS A 313 -10.15 -5.46 20.85
N LYS A 314 -11.16 -5.78 21.67
CA LYS A 314 -12.58 -5.86 21.25
C LYS A 314 -13.14 -4.44 20.98
N ALA A 315 -12.51 -3.69 20.08
CA ALA A 315 -12.98 -2.36 19.68
C ALA A 315 -13.84 -2.52 18.44
N GLY A 316 -15.14 -2.69 18.67
CA GLY A 316 -16.15 -2.74 17.61
C GLY A 316 -15.97 -1.55 16.67
N ILE A 317 -15.96 -1.84 15.37
CA ILE A 317 -15.99 -0.82 14.33
C ILE A 317 -17.22 0.04 14.62
N SER A 318 -17.02 1.32 14.95
CA SER A 318 -18.11 2.29 14.86
C SER A 318 -18.31 2.55 13.37
N MET A 319 -18.92 1.57 12.69
CA MET A 319 -19.39 1.73 11.32
C MET A 319 -20.31 2.93 11.37
N VAL A 320 -19.98 3.98 10.61
CA VAL A 320 -20.89 5.11 10.44
C VAL A 320 -22.13 4.54 9.76
N THR A 321 -23.12 4.19 10.56
CA THR A 321 -24.46 3.90 10.07
C THR A 321 -24.93 5.15 9.35
N ALA A 322 -25.19 5.01 8.05
CA ALA A 322 -25.74 6.08 7.24
C ALA A 322 -26.91 6.69 8.00
N ARG A 323 -26.84 8.01 8.24
CA ARG A 323 -27.97 8.78 8.74
C ARG A 323 -29.09 8.60 7.73
N ALA A 324 -30.15 7.91 8.15
CA ALA A 324 -31.43 7.98 7.49
C ALA A 324 -31.89 9.46 7.51
N TYR A 325 -32.07 10.02 6.32
CA TYR A 325 -32.95 11.15 6.06
C TYR A 325 -33.77 10.81 4.83
#